data_AF-Q18HD7-F1
#
_entry.id   AF-Q18HD7-F1
#
_cell.length_a   1.000
_cell.length_b   1.000
_cell.length_c   1.000
_cell.angle_alpha   90.00
_cell.angle_beta   90.00
_cell.angle_gamma   90.00
#
_symmetry.space_group_name_H-M   'P 1'
#
loop_
_entity.id
_entity.type
_entity.pdbx_description
1 polymer ?
#
loop_
_entity_poly.entity_id
_entity_poly.type
_entity_poly.pdbx_seq_one_letter_code
_entity_poly.pdbx_strand_id
1 'polypeptide(L)'
;MKRSCENDVSVLRYGHRPGRDDRMTTHVGLTARALGADQVIFPDNATQSAETVSDIVSRFGGPFDVERTDGLNATIREWSGTVIHLTMYGERVQDVTEVIRETCLHHQPLLIIIGGEKVPSDVYEWADWNIAVTNQPHSEVAGLAVFLDRLFMGQELEQEWAGAEHVVVPQACGKRVVDAELTTEADEMNAEK
;
A
#
# COMPACT_ATOMS: atom_id res chain seq x y z
N MET A 1 -7.15 12.48 23.37
CA MET A 1 -7.76 11.59 22.36
C MET A 1 -7.01 11.84 21.06
N LYS A 2 -5.90 11.13 20.82
CA LYS A 2 -5.34 11.09 19.46
C LYS A 2 -6.42 10.36 18.67
N ARG A 3 -7.00 11.01 17.67
CA ARG A 3 -7.70 10.29 16.61
C ARG A 3 -6.68 9.24 16.17
N SER A 4 -6.98 7.95 16.31
CA SER A 4 -6.30 6.97 15.48
C SER A 4 -6.37 7.56 14.09
N CYS A 5 -5.22 7.78 13.45
CA CYS A 5 -5.24 8.16 12.05
C CYS A 5 -6.15 7.10 11.41
N GLU A 6 -7.23 7.51 10.72
CA GLU A 6 -8.09 6.52 10.08
C GLU A 6 -7.24 5.65 9.13
N ASN A 7 -6.14 6.21 8.60
CA ASN A 7 -5.09 5.53 7.86
C ASN A 7 -3.70 5.91 8.45
N ASP A 8 -2.96 4.95 9.00
CA ASP A 8 -1.60 5.13 9.53
C ASP A 8 -0.56 5.18 8.39
N VAL A 9 -0.78 4.43 7.30
CA VAL A 9 0.12 4.33 6.16
C VAL A 9 -0.65 4.45 4.84
N SER A 10 -0.41 5.55 4.12
CA SER A 10 -1.02 5.84 2.82
C SER A 10 0.03 5.76 1.70
N VAL A 11 -0.34 5.19 0.55
CA VAL A 11 0.50 5.13 -0.64
C VAL A 11 -0.04 6.04 -1.72
N LEU A 12 0.74 7.03 -2.15
CA LEU A 12 0.39 7.94 -3.24
C LEU A 12 1.12 7.57 -4.53
N ARG A 13 0.35 7.27 -5.57
CA ARG A 13 0.86 7.06 -6.93
C ARG A 13 0.97 8.40 -7.64
N TYR A 14 2.19 8.86 -7.88
CA TYR A 14 2.43 10.14 -8.55
C TYR A 14 2.36 10.02 -10.07
N GLY A 15 1.25 10.49 -10.65
CA GLY A 15 1.02 10.52 -12.09
C GLY A 15 0.52 9.19 -12.66
N HIS A 16 -0.27 9.28 -13.73
CA HIS A 16 -0.88 8.14 -14.39
C HIS A 16 -1.25 8.52 -15.83
N ARG A 17 -0.80 7.69 -16.77
CA ARG A 17 -1.05 7.84 -18.21
C ARG A 17 -1.98 6.72 -18.66
N PRO A 18 -3.25 7.03 -18.94
CA PRO A 18 -4.23 6.04 -19.35
C PRO A 18 -3.74 5.19 -20.53
N GLY A 19 -3.99 3.88 -20.48
CA GLY A 19 -3.56 2.92 -21.50
C GLY A 19 -2.09 2.48 -21.39
N ARG A 20 -1.23 3.28 -20.74
CA ARG A 20 0.17 2.92 -20.49
C ARG A 20 0.40 2.42 -19.07
N ASP A 21 -0.13 3.15 -18.09
CA ASP A 21 0.19 2.92 -16.68
C ASP A 21 -0.86 2.06 -15.96
N ASP A 22 -1.99 1.72 -16.60
CA ASP A 22 -3.13 1.00 -15.99
C ASP A 22 -2.70 -0.21 -15.16
N ARG A 23 -1.93 -1.11 -15.78
CA ARG A 23 -1.45 -2.32 -15.10
C ARG A 23 -0.56 -1.97 -13.89
N MET A 24 0.37 -1.04 -14.05
CA MET A 24 1.31 -0.67 -12.98
C MET A 24 0.59 0.04 -11.84
N THR A 25 -0.29 0.99 -12.13
CA THR A 25 -1.11 1.69 -11.13
C THR A 25 -2.01 0.70 -10.37
N THR A 26 -2.65 -0.25 -11.06
CA THR A 26 -3.42 -1.31 -10.38
C THR A 26 -2.52 -2.15 -9.47
N HIS A 27 -1.36 -2.61 -9.95
CA HIS A 27 -0.44 -3.40 -9.13
C HIS A 27 0.09 -2.64 -7.92
N VAL A 28 0.31 -1.32 -8.03
CA VAL A 28 0.64 -0.47 -6.89
C VAL A 28 -0.42 -0.56 -5.80
N GLY A 29 -1.70 -0.36 -6.15
CA GLY A 29 -2.79 -0.42 -5.17
C GLY A 29 -2.95 -1.82 -4.57
N LEU A 30 -2.85 -2.87 -5.40
CA LEU A 30 -2.92 -4.25 -4.93
C LEU A 30 -1.76 -4.61 -4.00
N THR A 31 -0.54 -4.15 -4.29
CA THR A 31 0.65 -4.36 -3.45
C THR A 31 0.55 -3.56 -2.15
N ALA A 32 0.10 -2.30 -2.20
CA ALA A 32 -0.11 -1.48 -1.01
C ALA A 32 -1.08 -2.17 -0.04
N ARG A 33 -2.26 -2.57 -0.53
CA ARG A 33 -3.25 -3.33 0.24
C ARG A 33 -2.67 -4.61 0.82
N ALA A 34 -2.00 -5.40 -0.02
CA ALA A 34 -1.51 -6.72 0.36
C ALA A 34 -0.39 -6.68 1.40
N LEU A 35 0.33 -5.55 1.52
CA LEU A 35 1.50 -5.40 2.37
C LEU A 35 1.32 -4.32 3.44
N GLY A 36 0.09 -4.21 3.98
CA GLY A 36 -0.18 -3.49 5.23
C GLY A 36 -0.32 -1.97 5.13
N ALA A 37 -0.40 -1.38 3.93
CA ALA A 37 -0.86 0.00 3.83
C ALA A 37 -2.39 0.06 4.04
N ASP A 38 -2.89 1.17 4.58
CA ASP A 38 -4.31 1.37 4.86
C ASP A 38 -5.05 2.05 3.70
N GLN A 39 -4.33 2.79 2.86
CA GLN A 39 -4.93 3.53 1.75
C GLN A 39 -4.00 3.62 0.53
N VAL A 40 -4.60 3.63 -0.67
CA VAL A 40 -3.95 4.14 -1.89
C VAL A 40 -4.64 5.41 -2.40
N ILE A 41 -3.83 6.41 -2.76
CA ILE A 41 -4.27 7.66 -3.37
C ILE A 41 -3.77 7.67 -4.81
N PHE A 42 -4.70 7.59 -5.75
CA PHE A 42 -4.41 7.64 -7.18
C PHE A 42 -4.64 9.02 -7.78
N PRO A 43 -4.02 9.33 -8.93
CA PRO A 43 -4.41 10.48 -9.74
C PRO A 43 -5.87 10.33 -10.20
N ASP A 44 -6.60 11.45 -10.32
CA ASP A 44 -8.03 11.48 -10.68
C ASP A 44 -8.38 10.66 -11.93
N ASN A 45 -7.49 10.69 -12.93
CA ASN A 45 -7.66 10.00 -14.20
C ASN A 45 -7.43 8.48 -14.15
N ALA A 46 -6.97 7.91 -13.03
CA ALA A 46 -6.71 6.47 -12.87
C ALA A 46 -7.98 5.66 -12.50
N THR A 47 -9.10 5.98 -13.15
CA THR A 47 -10.44 5.45 -12.80
C THR A 47 -10.48 3.92 -12.79
N GLN A 48 -10.02 3.26 -13.86
CA GLN A 48 -10.10 1.80 -13.99
C GLN A 48 -9.25 1.07 -12.95
N SER A 49 -8.09 1.62 -12.59
CA SER A 49 -7.25 1.07 -11.53
C SER A 49 -7.91 1.20 -10.16
N ALA A 50 -8.51 2.35 -9.86
CA ALA A 50 -9.26 2.56 -8.62
C ALA A 50 -10.42 1.56 -8.50
N GLU A 51 -11.25 1.45 -9.55
CA GLU A 51 -12.37 0.50 -9.61
C GLU A 51 -11.90 -0.95 -9.40
N THR A 52 -10.81 -1.34 -10.06
CA THR A 52 -10.26 -2.71 -9.92
C THR A 52 -9.78 -2.98 -8.50
N VAL A 53 -9.08 -2.03 -7.87
CA VAL A 53 -8.59 -2.21 -6.50
C VAL A 53 -9.78 -2.26 -5.52
N SER A 54 -10.79 -1.40 -5.68
CA SER A 54 -12.01 -1.43 -4.87
C SER A 54 -12.80 -2.73 -5.02
N ASP A 55 -12.90 -3.29 -6.23
CA ASP A 55 -13.51 -4.62 -6.46
C ASP A 55 -12.78 -5.71 -5.68
N ILE A 56 -11.44 -5.69 -5.71
CA ILE A 56 -10.64 -6.67 -4.96
C ILE A 56 -10.79 -6.49 -3.45
N VAL A 57 -10.87 -5.26 -2.95
CA VAL A 57 -11.15 -4.99 -1.52
C VAL A 57 -12.52 -5.54 -1.12
N SER A 58 -13.57 -5.34 -1.92
CA SER A 58 -14.90 -5.91 -1.64
C SER A 58 -14.84 -7.45 -1.59
N ARG A 59 -14.23 -8.06 -2.60
CA ARG A 59 -14.27 -9.51 -2.78
C ARG A 59 -13.36 -10.27 -1.82
N PHE A 60 -12.21 -9.71 -1.47
CA PHE A 60 -11.20 -10.36 -0.64
C PHE A 60 -10.96 -9.65 0.69
N GLY A 61 -11.78 -8.65 1.04
CA GLY A 61 -11.79 -7.98 2.33
C GLY A 61 -10.62 -7.03 2.59
N GLY A 62 -10.39 -6.76 3.86
CA GLY A 62 -9.34 -5.89 4.39
C GLY A 62 -9.80 -4.43 4.52
N PRO A 63 -9.49 -3.76 5.63
CA PRO A 63 -9.65 -2.31 5.72
C PRO A 63 -8.66 -1.66 4.76
N PHE A 64 -9.13 -1.25 3.58
CA PHE A 64 -8.27 -0.58 2.60
C PHE A 64 -9.05 0.44 1.80
N ASP A 65 -8.65 1.69 1.93
CA ASP A 65 -9.28 2.80 1.24
C ASP A 65 -8.65 3.05 -0.13
N VAL A 66 -9.49 3.39 -1.11
CA VAL A 66 -9.06 3.76 -2.45
C VAL A 66 -9.57 5.16 -2.75
N GLU A 67 -8.66 6.12 -2.84
CA GLU A 67 -8.97 7.51 -3.15
C GLU A 67 -8.41 7.91 -4.51
N ARG A 68 -9.05 8.91 -5.11
CA ARG A 68 -8.56 9.61 -6.30
C ARG A 68 -8.54 11.11 -6.04
N THR A 69 -7.51 11.77 -6.54
CA THR A 69 -7.34 13.23 -6.39
C THR A 69 -6.72 13.86 -7.64
N ASP A 70 -7.17 15.06 -7.99
CA ASP A 70 -6.54 15.93 -8.97
C ASP A 70 -5.44 16.82 -8.34
N GLY A 71 -5.35 16.80 -7.00
CA GLY A 71 -4.50 17.67 -6.18
C GLY A 71 -3.24 17.00 -5.61
N LEU A 72 -2.57 16.10 -6.33
CA LEU A 72 -1.42 15.32 -5.81
C LEU A 72 -0.36 16.18 -5.08
N ASN A 73 0.02 17.32 -5.65
CA ASN A 73 1.00 18.22 -5.01
C ASN A 73 0.47 18.85 -3.73
N ALA A 74 -0.83 19.14 -3.66
CA ALA A 74 -1.46 19.66 -2.45
C ALA A 74 -1.50 18.58 -1.37
N THR A 75 -1.93 17.36 -1.72
CA THR A 75 -1.90 16.19 -0.83
C THR A 75 -0.52 15.98 -0.20
N ILE A 76 0.55 16.10 -0.98
CA ILE A 76 1.92 15.96 -0.47
C ILE A 76 2.31 17.12 0.46
N ARG A 77 2.13 18.37 0.01
CA ARG A 77 2.57 19.55 0.78
C ARG A 77 1.81 19.76 2.09
N GLU A 78 0.56 19.32 2.12
CA GLU A 78 -0.36 19.54 3.24
C GLU A 78 -0.46 18.30 4.14
N TRP A 79 0.29 17.23 3.84
CA TRP A 79 0.31 16.03 4.65
C TRP A 79 0.76 16.32 6.08
N SER A 80 -0.10 16.02 7.05
CA SER A 80 0.18 16.23 8.46
C SER A 80 0.79 14.96 9.08
N GLY A 81 2.03 14.67 8.73
CA GLY A 81 2.75 13.46 9.13
C GLY A 81 4.10 13.36 8.44
N THR A 82 4.61 12.15 8.24
CA THR A 82 5.89 11.93 7.55
C THR A 82 5.66 11.61 6.08
N VAL A 83 6.35 12.32 5.20
CA VAL A 83 6.35 12.07 3.76
C VAL A 83 7.61 11.30 3.37
N ILE A 84 7.43 10.13 2.77
CA ILE A 84 8.48 9.25 2.28
C ILE A 84 8.37 9.15 0.77
N HIS A 85 9.39 9.54 0.03
CA HIS A 85 9.45 9.39 -1.41
C HIS A 85 10.37 8.24 -1.82
N LEU A 86 9.79 7.20 -2.44
CA LEU A 86 10.58 6.09 -2.97
C LEU A 86 11.15 6.43 -4.34
N THR A 87 12.47 6.52 -4.41
CA THR A 87 13.21 6.94 -5.61
C THR A 87 14.60 6.31 -5.63
N MET A 88 15.10 5.95 -6.81
CA MET A 88 16.43 5.31 -6.92
C MET A 88 17.61 6.22 -6.49
N TYR A 89 17.37 7.52 -6.33
CA TYR A 89 18.37 8.50 -5.90
C TYR A 89 18.40 8.75 -4.38
N GLY A 90 17.49 8.12 -3.63
CA GLY A 90 17.36 8.31 -2.19
C GLY A 90 18.43 7.59 -1.36
N GLU A 91 18.33 7.76 -0.05
CA GLU A 91 19.10 7.03 0.95
C GLU A 91 18.79 5.54 0.90
N ARG A 92 19.77 4.70 1.24
CA ARG A 92 19.63 3.25 1.15
C ARG A 92 18.59 2.76 2.16
N VAL A 93 17.58 2.03 1.69
CA VAL A 93 16.47 1.54 2.53
C VAL A 93 16.94 0.84 3.81
N GLN A 94 17.98 0.01 3.74
CA GLN A 94 18.52 -0.71 4.89
C GLN A 94 19.22 0.18 5.94
N ASP A 95 19.57 1.42 5.59
CA ASP A 95 20.25 2.34 6.50
C ASP A 95 19.24 3.24 7.26
N VAL A 96 18.01 3.41 6.73
CA VAL A 96 17.03 4.37 7.27
C VAL A 96 15.73 3.75 7.82
N THR A 97 15.36 2.54 7.38
CA THR A 97 14.03 1.98 7.70
C THR A 97 13.82 1.73 9.19
N GLU A 98 14.86 1.36 9.94
CA GLU A 98 14.76 1.18 11.39
C GLU A 98 14.39 2.47 12.10
N VAL A 99 15.06 3.58 11.75
CA VAL A 99 14.77 4.90 12.31
C VAL A 99 13.34 5.33 11.99
N ILE A 100 12.89 5.15 10.74
CA ILE A 100 11.52 5.49 10.33
C ILE A 100 10.49 4.68 11.12
N ARG A 101 10.72 3.37 11.28
CA ARG A 101 9.84 2.49 12.04
C ARG A 101 9.77 2.90 13.52
N GLU A 102 10.90 3.21 14.14
CA GLU A 102 10.93 3.55 15.57
C GLU A 102 10.41 4.96 15.89
N THR A 103 10.53 5.91 14.94
CA THR A 103 10.22 7.32 15.21
C THR A 103 8.93 7.81 14.58
N CYS A 104 8.48 7.18 13.49
CA CYS A 104 7.36 7.66 12.69
C CYS A 104 6.18 6.69 12.70
N LEU A 105 6.42 5.39 12.49
CA LEU A 105 5.35 4.38 12.42
C LEU A 105 4.54 4.35 13.74
N HIS A 106 3.21 4.38 13.64
CA HIS A 106 2.25 4.48 14.77
C HIS A 106 2.36 5.75 15.64
N HIS A 107 3.31 6.64 15.36
CA HIS A 107 3.44 7.93 16.04
C HIS A 107 2.76 9.06 15.27
N GLN A 108 2.77 8.96 13.94
CA GLN A 108 2.18 9.90 12.98
C GLN A 108 1.82 9.21 11.66
N PRO A 109 0.89 9.77 10.86
CA PRO A 109 0.53 9.22 9.55
C PRO A 109 1.72 9.25 8.57
N LEU A 110 1.91 8.18 7.81
CA LEU A 110 2.93 8.07 6.76
C LEU A 110 2.29 8.23 5.38
N LEU A 111 2.90 9.07 4.53
CA LEU A 111 2.59 9.14 3.10
C LEU A 111 3.78 8.64 2.29
N ILE A 112 3.61 7.50 1.63
CA ILE A 112 4.62 6.89 0.77
C ILE A 112 4.32 7.25 -0.67
N ILE A 113 5.14 8.11 -1.25
CA ILE A 113 5.04 8.55 -2.64
C ILE A 113 5.85 7.62 -3.52
N ILE A 114 5.22 7.12 -4.57
CA ILE A 114 5.90 6.35 -5.62
C ILE A 114 5.64 7.00 -6.99
N GLY A 115 6.68 7.08 -7.81
CA GLY A 115 6.58 7.69 -9.13
C GLY A 115 5.90 6.78 -10.17
N GLY A 116 5.09 7.35 -11.06
CA GLY A 116 4.59 6.70 -12.28
C GLY A 116 4.92 7.44 -13.56
N GLU A 117 4.72 8.74 -13.52
CA GLU A 117 5.29 9.66 -14.48
C GLU A 117 6.61 10.24 -13.98
N LYS A 118 7.12 11.25 -14.69
CA LYS A 118 8.24 12.03 -14.18
C LYS A 118 7.79 12.79 -12.95
N VAL A 119 8.29 12.38 -11.80
CA VAL A 119 8.12 13.09 -10.52
C VAL A 119 8.88 14.42 -10.60
N PRO A 120 8.25 15.57 -10.28
CA PRO A 120 8.94 16.86 -10.28
C PRO A 120 9.96 16.95 -9.14
N SER A 121 10.94 17.84 -9.29
CA SER A 121 11.99 18.09 -8.29
C SER A 121 11.41 18.45 -6.93
N ASP A 122 10.30 19.17 -6.89
CA ASP A 122 9.72 19.69 -5.66
C ASP A 122 9.30 18.57 -4.70
N VAL A 123 8.91 17.40 -5.21
CA VAL A 123 8.57 16.24 -4.38
C VAL A 123 9.79 15.73 -3.59
N TYR A 124 11.00 15.86 -4.15
CA TYR A 124 12.23 15.52 -3.41
C TYR A 124 12.46 16.47 -2.24
N GLU A 125 12.06 17.74 -2.38
CA GLU A 125 12.21 18.76 -1.33
C GLU A 125 11.09 18.68 -0.29
N TRP A 126 9.88 18.26 -0.68
CA TRP A 126 8.75 18.10 0.23
C TRP A 126 8.79 16.81 1.05
N ALA A 127 9.54 15.80 0.60
CA ALA A 127 9.68 14.54 1.33
C ALA A 127 10.65 14.70 2.51
N ASP A 128 10.24 14.24 3.70
CA ASP A 128 11.13 14.11 4.86
C ASP A 128 12.22 13.06 4.61
N TRP A 129 11.87 12.02 3.85
CA TRP A 129 12.77 10.94 3.48
C TRP A 129 12.69 10.65 1.98
N ASN A 130 13.82 10.73 1.30
CA ASN A 130 13.95 10.16 -0.04
C ASN A 130 14.67 8.82 0.09
N ILE A 131 14.02 7.71 -0.25
CA ILE A 131 14.52 6.36 0.03
C ILE A 131 14.64 5.54 -1.24
N ALA A 132 15.76 4.83 -1.38
CA ALA A 132 16.04 3.93 -2.48
C ALA A 132 16.10 2.47 -2.03
N VAL A 133 15.34 1.64 -2.71
CA VAL A 133 15.59 0.19 -2.75
C VAL A 133 16.68 -0.04 -3.79
N THR A 134 17.85 -0.55 -3.37
CA THR A 134 19.03 -0.87 -4.21
C THR A 134 19.74 0.27 -4.96
N ASN A 135 19.17 1.48 -5.03
CA ASN A 135 19.69 2.59 -5.86
C ASN A 135 19.90 2.21 -7.34
N GLN A 136 19.12 1.27 -7.86
CA GLN A 136 19.13 0.86 -9.27
C GLN A 136 17.75 1.12 -9.91
N PRO A 137 17.69 1.40 -11.22
CA PRO A 137 16.42 1.54 -11.92
C PRO A 137 15.70 0.18 -11.97
N HIS A 138 14.53 0.10 -11.35
CA HIS A 138 13.68 -1.09 -11.36
C HIS A 138 12.20 -0.72 -11.17
N SER A 139 11.34 -1.75 -11.03
CA SER A 139 9.90 -1.60 -10.81
C SER A 139 9.59 -0.85 -9.53
N GLU A 140 8.73 0.16 -9.60
CA GLU A 140 8.17 0.87 -8.46
C GLU A 140 7.36 -0.05 -7.53
N VAL A 141 6.73 -1.09 -8.09
CA VAL A 141 5.98 -2.10 -7.31
C VAL A 141 6.94 -2.94 -6.48
N ALA A 142 8.11 -3.29 -7.04
CA ALA A 142 9.14 -4.00 -6.29
C ALA A 142 9.77 -3.10 -5.21
N GLY A 143 9.97 -1.81 -5.51
CA GLY A 143 10.43 -0.83 -4.53
C GLY A 143 9.45 -0.68 -3.36
N LEU A 144 8.17 -0.53 -3.66
CA LEU A 144 7.11 -0.46 -2.66
C LEU A 144 7.06 -1.75 -1.81
N ALA A 145 7.04 -2.92 -2.45
CA ALA A 145 6.95 -4.19 -1.74
C ALA A 145 8.10 -4.40 -0.76
N VAL A 146 9.34 -4.16 -1.20
CA VAL A 146 10.52 -4.28 -0.33
C VAL A 146 10.49 -3.23 0.77
N PHE A 147 10.04 -2.01 0.49
CA PHE A 147 9.95 -0.98 1.52
C PHE A 147 8.93 -1.35 2.61
N LEU A 148 7.71 -1.77 2.23
CA LEU A 148 6.65 -2.15 3.17
C LEU A 148 7.05 -3.37 4.01
N ASP A 149 7.61 -4.42 3.39
CA ASP A 149 8.12 -5.60 4.11
C ASP A 149 9.18 -5.22 5.17
N ARG A 150 10.05 -4.25 4.87
CA ARG A 150 11.06 -3.74 5.83
C ARG A 150 10.46 -2.83 6.89
N LEU A 151 9.43 -2.06 6.54
CA LEU A 151 8.73 -1.18 7.46
C LEU A 151 7.97 -2.00 8.52
N PHE A 152 7.28 -3.05 8.09
CA PHE A 152 6.44 -3.89 8.95
C PHE A 152 7.13 -5.14 9.49
N MET A 153 8.31 -5.48 8.97
CA MET A 153 9.11 -6.64 9.39
C MET A 153 8.37 -7.97 9.19
N GLY A 154 7.58 -8.08 8.12
CA GLY A 154 6.82 -9.27 7.75
C GLY A 154 5.55 -9.50 8.57
N GLN A 155 5.20 -8.61 9.50
CA GLN A 155 3.98 -8.72 10.32
C GLN A 155 2.71 -8.61 9.47
N GLU A 156 2.76 -7.87 8.36
CA GLU A 156 1.67 -7.72 7.40
C GLU A 156 1.28 -9.05 6.73
N LEU A 157 2.16 -10.05 6.74
CA LEU A 157 1.90 -11.37 6.14
C LEU A 157 0.91 -12.22 6.98
N GLU A 158 0.71 -11.86 8.25
CA GLU A 158 -0.26 -12.48 9.16
C GLU A 158 -1.58 -11.68 9.23
N GLN A 159 -1.75 -10.67 8.38
CA GLN A 159 -2.94 -9.81 8.40
C GLN A 159 -4.21 -10.60 8.09
N GLU A 160 -5.25 -10.33 8.89
CA GLU A 160 -6.61 -10.81 8.65
C GLU A 160 -7.36 -9.90 7.68
N TRP A 161 -8.19 -10.51 6.84
CA TRP A 161 -8.91 -9.82 5.76
C TRP A 161 -10.40 -9.72 6.10
N ALA A 162 -10.74 -8.84 7.04
CA ALA A 162 -12.12 -8.63 7.48
C ALA A 162 -13.04 -8.19 6.33
N GLY A 163 -14.30 -8.62 6.35
CA GLY A 163 -15.31 -8.21 5.35
C GLY A 163 -15.11 -8.83 3.96
N ALA A 164 -14.31 -9.88 3.82
CA ALA A 164 -14.15 -10.58 2.55
C ALA A 164 -15.42 -11.36 2.16
N GLU A 165 -15.77 -11.33 0.87
CA GLU A 165 -16.77 -12.26 0.29
C GLU A 165 -16.14 -13.65 0.05
N HIS A 166 -14.87 -13.67 -0.33
CA HIS A 166 -14.11 -14.86 -0.68
C HIS A 166 -12.76 -14.91 0.03
N VAL A 167 -12.40 -16.11 0.49
CA VAL A 167 -11.12 -16.37 1.16
C VAL A 167 -10.31 -17.36 0.34
N VAL A 168 -9.05 -17.00 0.06
CA VAL A 168 -8.09 -17.91 -0.57
C VAL A 168 -7.52 -18.84 0.50
N VAL A 169 -7.68 -20.15 0.33
CA VAL A 169 -7.17 -21.14 1.29
C VAL A 169 -5.79 -21.61 0.81
N PRO A 170 -4.73 -21.46 1.62
CA PRO A 170 -3.41 -22.00 1.28
C PRO A 170 -3.47 -23.51 1.01
N GLN A 171 -2.82 -23.95 -0.08
CA GLN A 171 -2.76 -25.35 -0.48
C GLN A 171 -1.35 -25.70 -0.93
N ALA A 172 -0.91 -26.93 -0.65
CA ALA A 172 0.37 -27.43 -1.16
C ALA A 172 0.37 -27.59 -2.69
N CYS A 173 -0.79 -27.85 -3.29
CA CYS A 173 -0.99 -27.94 -4.74
C CYS A 173 -2.44 -27.58 -5.10
N GLY A 174 -2.65 -26.93 -6.23
CA GLY A 174 -3.97 -26.54 -6.72
C GLY A 174 -4.41 -25.14 -6.28
N LYS A 175 -5.71 -24.83 -6.46
CA LYS A 175 -6.31 -23.54 -6.13
C LYS A 175 -7.62 -23.79 -5.36
N ARG A 176 -7.79 -23.15 -4.22
CA ARG A 176 -9.02 -23.22 -3.43
C ARG A 176 -9.40 -21.81 -2.96
N VAL A 177 -10.60 -21.40 -3.34
CA VAL A 177 -11.24 -20.16 -2.89
C VAL A 177 -12.62 -20.58 -2.38
N VAL A 178 -13.00 -20.12 -1.20
CA VAL A 178 -14.28 -20.43 -0.55
C VAL A 178 -14.99 -19.13 -0.22
N ASP A 179 -16.31 -19.18 -0.09
CA ASP A 179 -17.08 -18.06 0.43
C ASP A 179 -16.79 -17.89 1.92
N ALA A 180 -16.64 -16.65 2.38
CA ALA A 180 -16.26 -16.36 3.77
C ALA A 180 -17.29 -16.84 4.80
N GLU A 181 -18.56 -16.95 4.41
CA GLU A 181 -19.61 -17.53 5.27
C GLU A 181 -19.36 -19.02 5.58
N LEU A 182 -18.67 -19.74 4.69
CA LEU A 182 -18.38 -21.18 4.86
C LEU A 182 -17.16 -21.45 5.73
N THR A 183 -16.28 -20.47 5.95
CA THR A 183 -15.09 -20.65 6.80
C THR A 183 -15.46 -20.67 8.28
N THR A 184 -16.42 -19.85 8.71
CA THR A 184 -16.88 -19.81 10.11
C THR A 184 -17.50 -21.14 10.54
N GLU A 185 -18.30 -21.79 9.68
CA GLU A 185 -18.93 -23.08 9.99
C GLU A 185 -17.92 -24.24 10.09
N ALA A 186 -16.89 -24.25 9.21
CA ALA A 186 -15.90 -25.30 9.19
C ALA A 186 -14.95 -25.26 10.39
N ASP A 187 -14.61 -24.05 10.85
CA ASP A 187 -13.76 -23.85 12.03
C ASP A 187 -14.53 -24.20 13.32
N GLU A 188 -15.82 -23.84 13.42
CA GLU A 188 -16.68 -24.25 14.53
C GLU A 188 -16.83 -25.77 14.64
N MET A 189 -17.04 -26.48 13.51
CA MET A 189 -17.14 -27.95 13.50
C MET A 189 -15.84 -28.67 13.88
N ASN A 190 -14.68 -28.06 13.65
CA ASN A 190 -13.39 -28.64 14.04
C ASN A 190 -13.02 -28.32 15.49
N ALA A 191 -13.48 -27.21 16.05
CA ALA A 191 -13.24 -26.86 17.45
C ALA A 191 -14.04 -27.73 18.44
N GLU A 192 -15.14 -28.35 18.01
CA GLU A 192 -15.96 -29.24 18.84
C GLU A 192 -15.48 -30.71 18.89
N LYS A 193 -14.35 -31.06 18.26
CA LYS A 193 -13.77 -32.41 18.29
C LYS A 193 -12.50 -32.50 19.12
#